data_AF-A7LQ44-F1
#
_entry.id   AF-A7LQ44-F1
#
_cell.length_a   1.000
_cell.length_b   1.000
_cell.length_c   1.000
_cell.angle_alpha   90.00
_cell.angle_beta   90.00
_cell.angle_gamma   90.00
#
_symmetry.space_group_name_H-M   'P 1'
#
loop_
_entity.id
_entity.type
_entity.pdbx_description
1 polymer ?
#
loop_
_entity_poly.entity_id
_entity_poly.type
_entity_poly.pdbx_seq_one_letter_code
_entity_poly.pdbx_strand_id
1 'polypeptide(L)'
;MRSREMEKLELSLGGIKDMGGLPDALFVIGADHEHIAVKEANNLGIPVFAIVDTNSTPAGVDFVIPGNDDATRAIQLYVSAAAAAVKEGRGNEAQVAEELAADAE
;
A
#
# COMPACT_ATOMS: atom_id res chain seq x y z
N MET A 1 -13.25 -1.28 31.32
CA MET A 1 -13.62 -0.49 30.12
C MET A 1 -12.40 -0.11 29.30
N ARG A 2 -11.40 0.57 29.88
CA ARG A 2 -10.19 1.04 29.16
C ARG A 2 -9.45 -0.02 28.33
N SER A 3 -9.28 -1.24 28.84
CA SER A 3 -8.57 -2.31 28.11
C SER A 3 -9.30 -2.75 26.84
N ARG A 4 -10.64 -2.86 26.89
CA ARG A 4 -11.45 -3.25 25.72
C ARG A 4 -11.44 -2.19 24.62
N GLU A 5 -11.47 -0.92 25.01
CA GLU A 5 -11.37 0.19 24.06
C GLU A 5 -10.00 0.23 23.42
N MET A 6 -8.94 0.03 24.21
CA MET A 6 -7.56 -0.04 23.72
C MET A 6 -7.38 -1.19 22.72
N GLU A 7 -7.85 -2.40 23.05
CA GLU A 7 -7.81 -3.56 22.14
C GLU A 7 -8.56 -3.31 20.83
N LYS A 8 -9.73 -2.67 20.91
CA LYS A 8 -10.52 -2.33 19.71
C LYS A 8 -9.80 -1.31 18.82
N LEU A 9 -9.19 -0.30 19.42
CA LEU A 9 -8.44 0.72 18.69
C LEU A 9 -7.18 0.13 18.05
N GLU A 10 -6.43 -0.72 18.76
CA GLU A 10 -5.24 -1.37 18.18
C GLU A 10 -5.62 -2.26 16.99
N LEU A 11 -6.72 -3.01 17.08
CA LEU A 11 -7.20 -3.85 15.98
C LEU A 11 -7.62 -3.03 14.75
N SER A 12 -8.20 -1.84 14.95
CA SER A 12 -8.77 -1.04 13.85
C SER A 12 -7.78 -0.04 13.25
N LEU A 13 -6.87 0.51 14.06
CA LEU A 13 -6.02 1.65 13.71
C LEU A 13 -4.52 1.38 13.94
N GLY A 14 -4.15 0.22 14.49
CA GLY A 14 -2.75 -0.08 14.83
C GLY A 14 -1.80 -0.03 13.62
N GLY A 15 -2.30 -0.31 12.42
CA GLY A 15 -1.51 -0.24 11.19
C GLY A 15 -1.17 1.18 10.72
N ILE A 16 -1.90 2.19 11.20
CA ILE A 16 -1.72 3.60 10.80
C ILE A 16 -1.31 4.51 11.98
N LYS A 17 -1.11 3.95 13.18
CA LYS A 17 -0.84 4.72 14.41
C LYS A 17 0.44 5.56 14.33
N ASP A 18 1.44 5.07 13.60
CA ASP A 18 2.74 5.69 13.44
C ASP A 18 2.86 6.45 12.10
N MET A 19 1.77 6.60 11.35
CA MET A 19 1.77 7.40 10.11
C MET A 19 1.87 8.89 10.45
N GLY A 20 2.90 9.56 9.91
CA GLY A 20 3.14 11.00 10.09
C GLY A 20 2.26 11.92 9.22
N GLY A 21 1.27 11.38 8.52
CA GLY A 21 0.45 12.08 7.55
C GLY A 21 -0.29 11.12 6.62
N LEU A 22 -0.85 11.67 5.54
CA LEU A 22 -1.45 10.86 4.47
C LEU A 22 -0.36 10.09 3.70
N PRO A 23 -0.67 8.92 3.14
CA PRO A 23 0.30 8.16 2.34
C PRO A 23 0.46 8.77 0.94
N ASP A 24 1.64 8.60 0.34
CA ASP A 24 1.93 9.04 -1.03
C ASP A 24 1.53 8.01 -2.10
N ALA A 25 1.22 6.77 -1.70
CA ALA A 25 0.71 5.72 -2.58
C ALA A 25 -0.09 4.69 -1.76
N LEU A 26 -1.05 4.04 -2.41
CA LEU A 26 -1.85 2.97 -1.80
C LEU A 26 -1.67 1.65 -2.56
N PHE A 27 -1.38 0.57 -1.84
CA PHE A 27 -1.35 -0.80 -2.37
C PHE A 27 -2.54 -1.60 -1.83
N VAL A 28 -3.42 -2.06 -2.73
CA VAL A 28 -4.73 -2.65 -2.40
C VAL A 28 -4.82 -4.08 -2.92
N ILE A 29 -5.38 -4.98 -2.11
CA ILE A 29 -5.77 -6.32 -2.53
C ILE A 29 -7.30 -6.31 -2.71
N GLY A 30 -7.77 -6.58 -3.92
CA GLY A 30 -9.20 -6.60 -4.24
C GLY A 30 -9.82 -5.20 -4.33
N ALA A 31 -9.69 -4.59 -5.51
CA ALA A 31 -10.15 -3.21 -5.76
C ALA A 31 -11.65 -2.99 -5.47
N ASP A 32 -12.51 -3.98 -5.74
CA ASP A 32 -13.95 -3.84 -5.50
C ASP A 32 -14.32 -4.02 -4.02
N HIS A 33 -13.65 -4.95 -3.33
CA HIS A 33 -13.88 -5.14 -1.89
C HIS A 33 -13.49 -3.88 -1.11
N GLU A 34 -12.36 -3.27 -1.49
CA GLU A 34 -11.79 -2.07 -0.87
C GLU A 34 -12.13 -0.77 -1.62
N HIS A 35 -13.28 -0.73 -2.31
CA HIS A 35 -13.70 0.42 -3.13
C HIS A 35 -13.77 1.75 -2.35
N ILE A 36 -13.99 1.72 -1.03
CA ILE A 36 -13.96 2.92 -0.18
C ILE A 36 -12.55 3.50 -0.15
N ALA A 37 -11.54 2.67 0.13
CA ALA A 37 -10.14 3.10 0.18
C ALA A 37 -9.66 3.60 -1.19
N VAL A 38 -10.03 2.89 -2.27
CA VAL A 38 -9.74 3.33 -3.65
C VAL A 38 -10.38 4.69 -3.94
N LYS A 39 -11.64 4.90 -3.54
CA LYS A 39 -12.33 6.17 -3.76
C LYS A 39 -11.74 7.32 -2.94
N GLU A 40 -11.37 7.07 -1.69
CA GLU A 40 -10.72 8.07 -0.83
C GLU A 40 -9.35 8.47 -1.36
N ALA A 41 -8.54 7.50 -1.80
CA ALA A 41 -7.25 7.75 -2.44
C ALA A 41 -7.41 8.61 -3.70
N ASN A 42 -8.36 8.26 -4.58
CA ASN A 42 -8.67 9.04 -5.78
C ASN A 42 -9.10 10.48 -5.45
N ASN A 43 -9.92 10.69 -4.41
CA ASN A 43 -10.33 12.04 -3.99
C ASN A 43 -9.15 12.89 -3.50
N LEU A 44 -8.15 12.26 -2.89
CA LEU A 44 -6.96 12.92 -2.37
C LEU A 44 -5.81 12.98 -3.38
N GLY A 45 -5.99 12.41 -4.58
CA GLY A 45 -4.94 12.34 -5.62
C GLY A 45 -3.81 11.38 -5.27
N ILE A 46 -4.06 10.40 -4.41
CA ILE A 46 -3.08 9.38 -4.03
C ILE A 46 -3.13 8.24 -5.06
N PRO A 47 -2.02 7.91 -5.74
CA PRO A 47 -1.99 6.85 -6.74
C PRO A 47 -2.26 5.47 -6.15
N VAL A 48 -3.04 4.66 -6.86
CA VAL A 48 -3.51 3.35 -6.42
C VAL A 48 -2.89 2.23 -7.26
N PHE A 49 -2.22 1.31 -6.57
CA PHE A 49 -1.75 0.02 -7.08
C PHE A 49 -2.68 -1.06 -6.55
N ALA A 50 -3.37 -1.81 -7.40
CA ALA A 50 -4.33 -2.81 -6.92
C ALA A 50 -4.27 -4.13 -7.67
N ILE A 51 -4.46 -5.23 -6.92
CA ILE A 51 -4.80 -6.52 -7.49
C ILE A 51 -6.26 -6.50 -7.92
N VAL A 52 -6.52 -6.82 -9.19
CA VAL A 52 -7.87 -6.85 -9.78
C VAL A 52 -8.15 -8.26 -10.27
N ASP A 53 -9.10 -8.93 -9.61
CA ASP A 53 -9.60 -10.23 -10.06
C ASP A 53 -10.69 -10.08 -11.14
N THR A 54 -11.07 -11.19 -11.76
CA THR A 54 -12.02 -11.27 -12.88
C THR A 54 -13.41 -10.67 -12.59
N ASN A 55 -13.81 -10.60 -11.33
CA ASN A 55 -15.08 -10.04 -10.87
C ASN A 55 -14.97 -8.58 -10.40
N SER A 56 -13.79 -7.98 -10.44
CA SER A 56 -13.52 -6.63 -9.95
C SER A 56 -13.37 -5.63 -11.10
N THR A 57 -13.76 -4.37 -10.88
CA THR A 57 -13.53 -3.30 -11.84
C THR A 57 -12.14 -2.66 -11.67
N PRO A 58 -11.39 -2.45 -12.76
CA PRO A 58 -10.13 -1.70 -12.70
C PRO A 58 -10.33 -0.18 -12.60
N ALA A 59 -11.57 0.31 -12.54
CA ALA A 59 -11.87 1.74 -12.52
C ALA A 59 -11.34 2.41 -11.24
N GLY A 60 -10.59 3.51 -11.40
CA GLY A 60 -9.98 4.24 -10.29
C GLY A 60 -8.70 3.61 -9.74
N VAL A 61 -8.15 2.60 -10.42
CA VAL A 61 -6.82 2.04 -10.15
C VAL A 61 -5.86 2.56 -11.21
N ASP A 62 -4.77 3.20 -10.80
CA ASP A 62 -3.75 3.70 -11.72
C ASP A 62 -2.83 2.59 -12.23
N PHE A 63 -2.47 1.66 -11.33
CA PHE A 63 -1.57 0.55 -11.62
C PHE A 63 -2.27 -0.78 -11.34
N VAL A 64 -2.91 -1.30 -12.37
CA VAL A 64 -3.67 -2.56 -12.31
C VAL A 64 -2.73 -3.77 -12.39
N ILE A 65 -2.86 -4.68 -11.44
CA ILE A 65 -2.18 -5.97 -11.43
C ILE A 65 -3.26 -7.07 -11.54
N PRO A 66 -3.45 -7.68 -12.72
CA PRO A 66 -4.47 -8.72 -12.88
C PRO A 66 -4.05 -9.97 -12.10
N GLY A 67 -4.93 -10.49 -11.24
CA GLY A 67 -4.63 -11.68 -10.46
C GLY A 67 -5.70 -12.03 -9.43
N ASN A 68 -5.64 -13.27 -8.92
CA ASN A 68 -6.52 -13.77 -7.86
C ASN A 68 -6.22 -13.05 -6.54
N ASP A 69 -7.22 -12.43 -5.93
CA ASP A 69 -7.16 -11.69 -4.65
C ASP A 69 -7.75 -12.45 -3.45
N ASP A 70 -8.40 -13.59 -3.66
CA ASP A 70 -8.98 -14.43 -2.60
C ASP A 70 -7.96 -15.39 -1.95
N ALA A 71 -7.05 -15.94 -2.76
CA ALA A 71 -6.19 -17.03 -2.31
C ALA A 71 -5.02 -16.52 -1.47
N THR A 72 -4.89 -16.99 -0.23
CA THR A 72 -3.78 -16.62 0.68
C THR A 72 -2.40 -16.75 0.03
N ARG A 73 -2.18 -17.79 -0.77
CA ARG A 73 -0.90 -18.00 -1.49
C ARG A 73 -0.63 -16.88 -2.52
N ALA A 74 -1.67 -16.43 -3.22
CA ALA A 74 -1.55 -15.34 -4.19
C ALA A 74 -1.31 -14.02 -3.46
N ILE A 75 -2.09 -13.72 -2.42
CA ILE A 75 -1.92 -12.53 -1.58
C ILE A 75 -0.49 -12.46 -1.02
N GLN A 76 0.03 -13.56 -0.45
CA GLN A 76 1.39 -13.63 0.05
C GLN A 76 2.44 -13.36 -1.04
N LEU A 77 2.22 -13.86 -2.26
CA LEU A 77 3.10 -13.59 -3.39
C LEU A 77 3.15 -12.09 -3.70
N TYR A 78 2.00 -11.43 -3.85
CA TYR A 78 1.98 -10.00 -4.17
C TYR A 78 2.53 -9.13 -3.05
N VAL A 79 2.13 -9.38 -1.80
CA VAL A 79 2.59 -8.60 -0.65
C VAL A 79 4.08 -8.78 -0.43
N SER A 80 4.62 -9.99 -0.59
CA SER A 80 6.06 -10.23 -0.47
C SER A 80 6.85 -9.55 -1.60
N ALA A 81 6.35 -9.60 -2.84
CA ALA A 81 6.96 -8.92 -3.97
C ALA A 81 6.93 -7.39 -3.80
N ALA A 82 5.79 -6.82 -3.41
CA ALA A 82 5.65 -5.39 -3.14
C ALA A 82 6.58 -4.95 -1.99
N ALA A 83 6.63 -5.73 -0.90
CA ALA A 83 7.53 -5.45 0.22
C ALA A 83 9.02 -5.54 -0.18
N ALA A 84 9.39 -6.48 -1.05
CA ALA A 84 10.75 -6.57 -1.58
C ALA A 84 11.10 -5.33 -2.43
N ALA A 85 10.21 -4.93 -3.34
CA ALA A 85 10.39 -3.74 -4.17
C ALA A 85 10.52 -2.45 -3.35
N VAL A 86 9.68 -2.26 -2.33
CA VAL A 86 9.78 -1.09 -1.43
C VAL A 86 11.08 -1.09 -0.63
N LYS A 87 11.56 -2.26 -0.18
CA LYS A 87 12.85 -2.37 0.52
C LYS A 87 14.03 -2.08 -0.40
N GLU A 88 14.00 -2.58 -1.63
CA GLU A 88 15.02 -2.29 -2.64
C GLU A 88 15.04 -0.80 -2.98
N GLY A 89 13.88 -0.18 -3.21
CA GLY A 89 13.76 1.25 -3.44
C GLY A 89 14.38 2.08 -2.32
N ARG A 90 14.09 1.75 -1.06
CA ARG A 90 14.71 2.41 0.12
C ARG A 90 16.21 2.21 0.21
N GLY A 91 16.72 1.03 -0.19
CA GLY A 91 18.16 0.76 -0.25
C GLY A 91 18.86 1.61 -1.30
N ASN A 92 18.22 1.77 -2.46
CA ASN A 92 18.72 2.60 -3.55
C ASN A 92 18.64 4.10 -3.23
N GLU A 93 17.61 4.57 -2.51
CA GLU A 93 17.53 5.96 -2.04
C GLU A 93 18.75 6.39 -1.22
N ALA A 94 19.28 5.51 -0.36
CA ALA A 94 20.49 5.79 0.41
C ALA A 94 21.72 5.93 -0.49
N GLN A 95 21.85 5.09 -1.52
CA GLN A 95 22.94 5.14 -2.49
C GLN A 95 22.85 6.37 -3.40
N VAL A 96 21.65 6.70 -3.87
CA VAL A 96 21.41 7.88 -4.71
C VAL A 96 21.63 9.16 -3.92
N ALA A 97 21.25 9.21 -2.64
CA ALA A 97 21.56 10.34 -1.77
C ALA A 97 23.07 10.51 -1.51
N GLU A 98 23.80 9.41 -1.38
CA GLU A 98 25.26 9.41 -1.23
C GLU A 98 25.97 9.85 -2.52
N GLU A 99 25.50 9.40 -3.68
CA GLU A 99 26.02 9.79 -5.00
C GLU A 99 25.73 11.27 -5.31
N LEU A 100 24.52 11.76 -5.04
CA LEU A 100 24.16 13.18 -5.17
C LEU A 100 24.93 14.09 -4.21
N ALA A 101 25.30 13.59 -3.03
CA ALA A 101 26.14 14.33 -2.09
C ALA A 101 27.61 14.37 -2.54
N ALA A 102 28.10 13.31 -3.19
CA ALA A 102 29.45 13.23 -3.73
C ALA A 102 29.63 14.08 -5.00
N ASP A 103 28.59 14.21 -5.84
CA ASP A 103 28.61 15.04 -7.04
C ASP A 103 28.45 16.55 -6.74
N ALA A 104 28.11 16.91 -5.49
CA ALA A 104 27.95 18.29 -5.04
C ALA A 104 29.23 18.90 -4.41
N GLU A 105 30.29 18.10 -4.26
CA GLU A 105 31.66 18.54 -3.88
C GLU A 105 32.55 18.80 -5.10
#